data_AF-A0A077LZ94-F1
#
_entry.id   AF-A0A077LZ94-F1
#
_cell.length_a   1.000
_cell.length_b   1.000
_cell.length_c   1.000
_cell.angle_alpha   90.00
_cell.angle_beta   90.00
_cell.angle_gamma   90.00
#
_symmetry.space_group_name_H-M   'P 1'
#
loop_
_entity.id
_entity.type
_entity.pdbx_description
1 polymer ?
#
loop_
_entity_poly.entity_id
_entity_poly.type
_entity_poly.pdbx_seq_one_letter_code
_entity_poly.pdbx_strand_id
1 'polypeptide(L)'
;MVFVRKVPGWPGSTKVQLAERGAGRDVVLEHLGRARSEAALAVLVAEARRRLRPGQEVLDFYLGEAEAISRSGVITVHEKTWRAVWAYSRKRAVRDPGPVQSREFGVA
;
A
#
# COMPACT_ATOMS: atom_id res chain seq x y z
N MET A 1 -12.47 4.90 7.07
CA MET A 1 -12.42 3.95 5.92
C MET A 1 -11.48 4.52 4.89
N VAL A 2 -10.49 3.75 4.41
CA VAL A 2 -9.54 4.23 3.39
C VAL A 2 -10.05 3.86 2.00
N PHE A 3 -9.91 4.78 1.03
CA PHE A 3 -10.40 4.62 -0.33
C PHE A 3 -9.48 5.30 -1.35
N VAL A 4 -9.57 4.87 -2.61
CA VAL A 4 -8.89 5.53 -3.73
C VAL A 4 -9.73 6.71 -4.17
N ARG A 5 -9.13 7.89 -4.28
CA ARG A 5 -9.77 9.05 -4.91
C ARG A 5 -9.03 9.45 -6.18
N LYS A 6 -9.82 9.69 -7.23
CA LYS A 6 -9.36 10.20 -8.53
C LYS A 6 -9.77 11.65 -8.63
N VAL A 7 -8.80 12.54 -8.80
CA VAL A 7 -9.03 13.98 -8.84
C VAL A 7 -8.59 14.52 -10.20
N PRO A 8 -9.47 15.18 -10.97
CA PRO A 8 -9.06 15.88 -12.18
C PRO A 8 -7.94 16.87 -11.90
N GLY A 9 -6.86 16.80 -12.68
CA GLY A 9 -5.73 17.74 -12.62
C GLY A 9 -5.79 18.76 -13.75
N TRP A 10 -4.62 19.28 -14.15
CA TRP A 10 -4.47 20.05 -15.40
C TRP A 10 -5.07 19.28 -16.58
N PRO A 11 -5.60 19.93 -17.63
CA PRO A 11 -6.11 19.30 -18.85
C PRO A 11 -5.35 18.02 -19.25
N GLY A 12 -6.09 16.92 -19.35
CA GLY A 12 -5.55 15.60 -19.68
C GLY A 12 -4.78 14.91 -18.55
N SER A 13 -4.93 15.33 -17.28
CA SER A 13 -4.32 14.64 -16.14
C SER A 13 -5.30 14.26 -15.03
N THR A 14 -5.06 13.14 -14.38
CA THR A 14 -5.79 12.66 -13.19
C THR A 14 -4.82 12.36 -12.07
N LYS A 15 -4.97 13.01 -10.91
CA LYS A 15 -4.24 12.67 -9.70
C LYS A 15 -4.92 11.49 -9.02
N VAL A 16 -4.14 10.49 -8.64
CA VAL A 16 -4.62 9.35 -7.85
C VAL A 16 -4.06 9.47 -6.45
N GLN A 17 -4.93 9.31 -5.46
CA GLN A 17 -4.61 9.49 -4.05
C GLN A 17 -5.30 8.44 -3.21
N LEU A 18 -4.68 8.13 -2.08
CA LEU A 18 -5.27 7.32 -1.03
C LEU A 18 -5.80 8.27 0.05
N ALA A 19 -7.07 8.15 0.40
CA ALA A 19 -7.71 9.03 1.35
C ALA A 19 -8.46 8.23 2.42
N GLU A 20 -8.50 8.75 3.64
CA GLU A 20 -9.28 8.21 4.74
C GLU A 20 -10.50 9.08 5.00
N ARG A 21 -11.68 8.47 4.99
CA ARG A 21 -12.89 9.04 5.53
C ARG A 21 -12.92 8.82 7.04
N GLY A 22 -12.86 9.90 7.81
CA GLY A 22 -12.91 9.89 9.28
C GLY A 22 -13.43 11.22 9.83
N ALA A 23 -14.20 11.17 10.92
CA ALA A 23 -14.76 12.35 11.61
C ALA A 23 -15.49 13.34 10.67
N GLY A 24 -16.22 12.82 9.68
CA GLY A 24 -16.97 13.63 8.69
C GLY A 24 -16.12 14.31 7.63
N ARG A 25 -14.83 13.99 7.52
CA ARG A 25 -13.88 14.61 6.59
C ARG A 25 -13.11 13.53 5.82
N ASP A 26 -12.74 13.85 4.58
CA ASP A 26 -11.87 13.01 3.75
C ASP A 26 -10.43 13.57 3.79
N VAL A 27 -9.52 12.86 4.46
CA VAL A 27 -8.11 13.25 4.64
C VAL A 27 -7.22 12.49 3.67
N VAL A 28 -6.32 13.18 2.98
CA VAL A 28 -5.34 12.53 2.10
C VAL A 28 -4.26 11.88 2.93
N LEU A 29 -4.06 10.57 2.73
CA LEU A 29 -2.97 9.84 3.34
C LEU A 29 -1.74 9.84 2.43
N GLU A 30 -1.92 9.59 1.14
CA GLU A 30 -0.81 9.46 0.19
C GLU A 30 -1.19 9.95 -1.22
N HIS A 31 -0.22 10.53 -1.92
CA HIS A 31 -0.31 10.81 -3.34
C HIS A 31 0.44 9.75 -4.15
N LEU A 32 -0.32 8.91 -4.87
CA LEU A 32 0.23 7.80 -5.65
C LEU A 32 0.79 8.24 -7.02
N GLY A 33 0.44 9.45 -7.46
CA GLY A 33 0.94 10.03 -8.70
C GLY A 33 -0.15 10.60 -9.58
N ARG A 34 0.23 10.93 -10.81
CA ARG A 34 -0.63 11.61 -11.79
C ARG A 34 -0.60 10.87 -13.12
N ALA A 35 -1.76 10.42 -13.58
CA ALA A 35 -1.93 9.81 -14.89
C ALA A 35 -2.16 10.88 -15.95
N ARG A 36 -1.51 10.72 -17.12
CA ARG A 36 -1.73 11.54 -18.34
C ARG A 36 -2.42 10.75 -19.47
N SER A 37 -2.73 9.49 -19.21
CA SER A 37 -3.40 8.57 -20.12
C SER A 37 -4.27 7.61 -19.32
N GLU A 38 -5.20 6.94 -19.99
CA GLU A 38 -6.05 5.93 -19.38
C GLU A 38 -5.23 4.72 -18.89
N ALA A 39 -4.24 4.28 -19.66
CA ALA A 39 -3.33 3.21 -19.26
C ALA A 39 -2.58 3.55 -17.96
N ALA A 40 -2.04 4.76 -17.85
CA ALA A 40 -1.38 5.22 -16.62
C ALA A 40 -2.37 5.30 -15.44
N LEU A 41 -3.61 5.71 -15.69
CA LEU A 41 -4.66 5.75 -14.67
C LEU A 41 -5.00 4.34 -14.16
N ALA A 42 -5.12 3.37 -15.07
CA ALA A 42 -5.39 1.97 -14.73
C ALA A 42 -4.29 1.39 -13.83
N VAL A 43 -3.01 1.63 -14.17
CA VAL A 43 -1.87 1.20 -13.36
C VAL A 43 -1.91 1.80 -11.96
N LEU A 44 -2.15 3.12 -11.84
CA LEU A 44 -2.21 3.80 -10.55
C LEU A 44 -3.40 3.34 -9.70
N VAL A 45 -4.56 3.08 -10.31
CA VAL A 45 -5.73 2.56 -9.59
C VAL A 45 -5.52 1.11 -9.13
N ALA A 46 -4.87 0.28 -9.95
CA ALA A 46 -4.52 -1.08 -9.57
C ALA A 46 -3.55 -1.10 -8.38
N GLU A 47 -2.53 -0.25 -8.40
CA GLU A 47 -1.60 -0.06 -7.28
C GLU A 47 -2.31 0.44 -6.02
N ALA A 48 -3.18 1.44 -6.16
CA ALA A 48 -3.98 1.95 -5.04
C ALA A 48 -4.85 0.86 -4.40
N ARG A 49 -5.44 -0.02 -5.22
CA ARG A 49 -6.26 -1.15 -4.76
C ARG A 49 -5.44 -2.22 -4.06
N ARG A 50 -4.22 -2.52 -4.53
CA ARG A 50 -3.29 -3.42 -3.83
C ARG A 50 -2.97 -2.89 -2.44
N ARG A 51 -2.68 -1.59 -2.32
CA ARG A 51 -2.39 -0.94 -1.02
C ARG A 51 -3.58 -0.89 -0.08
N LEU A 52 -4.80 -0.83 -0.60
CA LEU A 52 -6.04 -0.92 0.19
C LEU A 52 -6.34 -2.31 0.74
N ARG A 53 -5.68 -3.36 0.23
CA ARG A 53 -5.83 -4.74 0.68
C ARG A 53 -4.52 -5.26 1.30
N PRO A 54 -3.99 -4.62 2.35
CA PRO A 54 -2.75 -5.09 2.98
C PRO A 54 -2.98 -6.49 3.56
N GLY A 55 -2.22 -7.48 3.08
CA GLY A 55 -2.34 -8.89 3.48
C GLY A 55 -3.14 -9.78 2.51
N GLN A 56 -3.64 -9.26 1.38
CA GLN A 56 -4.07 -10.10 0.25
C GLN A 56 -2.98 -10.11 -0.82
N GLU A 57 -2.13 -11.13 -0.77
CA GLU A 57 -1.26 -11.51 -1.89
C GLU A 57 -2.02 -12.39 -2.90
N VAL A 58 -1.53 -12.45 -4.14
CA VAL A 58 -2.01 -13.42 -5.13
C VAL A 58 -1.52 -14.78 -4.67
N LEU A 59 -2.45 -15.64 -4.31
CA LEU A 59 -2.16 -17.00 -3.92
C LEU A 59 -1.93 -17.82 -5.19
N ASP A 60 -0.66 -17.92 -5.59
CA ASP A 60 -0.22 -18.72 -6.73
C ASP A 60 -0.01 -20.17 -6.26
N PHE A 61 -0.98 -21.04 -6.52
CA PHE A 61 -0.83 -22.46 -6.28
C PHE A 61 -0.35 -23.14 -7.57
N TYR A 62 0.92 -23.55 -7.58
CA TYR A 62 1.39 -24.56 -8.53
C TYR A 62 0.76 -25.90 -8.15
N LEU A 63 -0.47 -26.15 -8.64
CA LEU A 63 -1.14 -27.41 -8.43
C LEU A 63 -0.52 -28.45 -9.37
N GLY A 64 0.55 -29.10 -8.90
CA GLY A 64 0.98 -30.38 -9.45
C GLY A 64 -0.14 -31.40 -9.24
N GLU A 65 -0.41 -32.20 -10.27
CA GLU A 65 -1.45 -33.22 -10.33
C GLU A 65 -1.48 -34.08 -9.07
N ALA A 66 -2.40 -33.78 -8.16
CA ALA A 66 -3.01 -34.78 -7.30
C ALA A 66 -4.32 -34.18 -6.76
N GLU A 67 -5.40 -34.90 -7.03
CA GLU A 67 -6.76 -34.64 -6.55
C GLU A 67 -6.77 -34.25 -5.06
N ALA A 68 -6.87 -32.96 -4.74
CA ALA A 68 -7.00 -32.53 -3.36
C ALA A 68 -7.83 -31.25 -3.27
N ILE A 69 -9.14 -31.45 -3.09
CA ILE A 69 -10.08 -30.59 -2.36
C ILE A 69 -9.95 -29.09 -2.68
N SER A 70 -10.60 -28.68 -3.77
CA SER A 70 -10.91 -27.27 -4.05
C SER A 70 -11.80 -26.66 -2.96
N ARG A 71 -11.18 -26.21 -1.88
CA ARG A 71 -11.77 -25.20 -1.00
C ARG A 71 -10.81 -24.03 -0.91
N SER A 72 -11.00 -23.07 -1.81
CA SER A 72 -10.38 -21.76 -1.71
C SER A 72 -10.88 -21.07 -0.44
N GLY A 73 -10.20 -21.29 0.68
CA GLY A 73 -10.48 -20.59 1.93
C GLY A 73 -9.94 -19.17 1.85
N VAL A 74 -10.83 -18.18 1.87
CA VAL A 74 -10.44 -16.76 2.02
C VAL A 74 -10.13 -16.50 3.48
N ILE A 75 -8.85 -16.30 3.82
CA ILE A 75 -8.45 -15.84 5.15
C ILE A 75 -8.61 -14.32 5.19
N THR A 76 -9.72 -13.84 5.75
CA THR A 76 -9.96 -12.41 5.95
C THR A 76 -9.25 -11.96 7.24
N VAL A 77 -8.22 -11.12 7.12
CA VAL A 77 -7.59 -10.46 8.28
C VAL A 77 -8.54 -9.38 8.81
N HIS A 78 -8.74 -9.36 10.13
CA HIS A 78 -9.64 -8.43 10.81
C HIS A 78 -9.23 -6.96 10.59
N GLU A 79 -10.22 -6.13 10.27
CA GLU A 79 -10.12 -4.75 9.74
C GLU A 79 -9.33 -3.73 10.57
N LYS A 80 -8.98 -4.04 11.82
CA LYS A 80 -8.22 -3.13 12.71
C LYS A 80 -6.72 -3.40 12.72
N THR A 81 -6.26 -4.54 12.22
CA THR A 81 -4.87 -4.98 12.36
C THR A 81 -3.92 -4.18 11.45
N TRP A 82 -4.36 -3.77 10.26
CA TRP A 82 -3.52 -2.98 9.33
C TRP A 82 -3.30 -1.53 9.78
N ARG A 83 -4.27 -0.93 10.51
CA ARG A 83 -4.10 0.39 11.11
C ARG A 83 -2.97 0.40 12.14
N ALA A 84 -2.81 -0.71 12.87
CA ALA A 84 -1.71 -0.89 13.81
C ALA A 84 -0.36 -0.92 13.09
N VAL A 85 -0.27 -1.61 11.95
CA VAL A 85 0.95 -1.67 11.12
C VAL A 85 1.35 -0.30 10.57
N TRP A 86 0.41 0.50 10.07
CA TRP A 86 0.70 1.87 9.60
C TRP A 86 1.05 2.84 10.73
N ALA A 87 0.34 2.78 11.86
CA ALA A 87 0.68 3.60 13.03
C ALA A 87 2.05 3.24 13.61
N TYR A 88 2.39 1.95 13.60
CA TYR A 88 3.68 1.43 14.04
C TYR A 88 4.82 1.82 13.09
N SER A 89 4.62 1.76 11.75
CA SER A 89 5.59 2.22 10.75
C SER A 89 5.94 3.70 10.89
N ARG A 90 4.92 4.57 11.07
CA ARG A 90 5.13 6.02 11.30
C ARG A 90 5.93 6.30 12.58
N LYS A 91 5.76 5.50 13.64
CA LYS A 91 6.57 5.62 14.88
C LYS A 91 8.02 5.15 14.70
N ARG A 92 8.29 4.23 13.77
CA ARG A 92 9.64 3.72 13.52
C ARG A 92 10.49 4.71 12.72
N ALA A 93 9.91 5.43 11.75
CA ALA A 93 10.60 6.46 10.97
C ALA A 93 11.10 7.66 11.79
N VAL A 94 10.51 7.92 12.95
CA VAL A 94 10.95 8.99 13.88
C VAL A 94 12.09 8.53 14.81
N ARG A 95 12.30 7.20 14.91
CA ARG A 95 13.19 6.59 15.90
C ARG A 95 14.41 5.90 15.31
N ASP A 96 14.63 6.03 14.00
CA ASP A 96 15.92 5.68 13.39
C ASP A 96 16.87 6.87 13.63
N PRO A 97 17.80 6.82 14.60
CA PRO A 97 18.99 7.64 14.48
C PRO A 97 19.67 7.17 13.18
N GLY A 98 20.01 8.13 12.31
CA GLY A 98 20.64 7.86 11.01
C GLY A 98 21.84 6.91 11.12
N PRO A 99 22.31 6.38 9.97
CA PRO A 99 23.31 5.32 9.92
C PRO A 99 24.50 5.64 10.85
N VAL A 100 24.79 4.71 11.75
CA VAL A 100 26.00 4.75 12.59
C VAL A 100 27.18 4.87 11.64
N GLN A 101 27.86 6.02 11.64
CA GLN A 101 29.09 6.20 10.89
C GLN A 101 30.06 5.10 11.28
N SER A 102 30.39 4.24 10.32
CA SER A 102 31.47 3.27 10.43
C SER A 102 32.75 4.04 10.72
N ARG A 103 33.18 4.01 11.98
CA ARG A 103 34.48 4.54 12.38
C ARG A 103 35.52 3.57 11.85
N GLU A 104 36.26 4.01 10.84
CA GLU A 104 37.41 3.28 10.31
C GLU A 104 38.39 3.04 11.45
N PHE A 105 38.66 1.76 11.75
CA PHE A 105 39.73 1.37 12.65
C PHE A 105 41.06 1.58 11.91
N GLY A 106 41.72 2.70 12.23
CA GLY A 106 43.11 2.93 11.84
C GLY A 106 44.03 1.97 12.58
N VAL A 107 44.75 1.15 11.81
CA VAL A 107 45.88 0.36 12.28
C VAL A 107 47.12 1.23 12.23
N ALA A 108 47.78 1.43 13.37
CA ALA A 108 49.20 1.78 13.50
C ALA A 108 49.71 1.34 14.88
#